data_AF-A0A539CU30-F1
#
_entry.id   AF-A0A539CU30-F1
#
_cell.length_a   1.000
_cell.length_b   1.000
_cell.length_c   1.000
_cell.angle_alpha   90.00
_cell.angle_beta   90.00
_cell.angle_gamma   90.00
#
_symmetry.space_group_name_H-M   'P 1'
#
loop_
_entity.id
_entity.type
_entity.pdbx_description
1 polymer ?
#
loop_
_entity_poly.entity_id
_entity_poly.type
_entity_poly.pdbx_seq_one_letter_code
_entity_poly.pdbx_strand_id
1 'polypeptide(L)'
;MTSYISTQSISSAMCQSILRMQTELAACEAEVSTGNYADIGQTLGAQTGENVSLQAQNSLLQTITDTNQTVATRLSPTETILGNLRTNARIFSTLLENNGSTSNASAIQATGQSDLQDLISSLNSSLNGDYIFGGTNTGEQPITDYYATSAPNKSAVNNAFLTAFGMSQTNAGVSTISGVNMQNFLDNQFALLFQSTVFQQLAQAYTMVADLGTQNLSSSAYQAVAVPHRVF
;
A
#
# COMPACT_ATOMS: atom_id res chain seq x y z
N MET A 1 -76.52 14.66 -40.77
CA MET A 1 -75.34 13.77 -40.84
C MET A 1 -74.01 14.47 -40.54
N THR A 2 -73.96 15.81 -40.45
CA THR A 2 -72.72 16.57 -40.17
C THR A 2 -72.40 16.75 -38.68
N SER A 3 -73.41 16.81 -37.80
CA SER A 3 -73.20 16.96 -36.34
C SER A 3 -72.46 15.79 -35.69
N TYR A 4 -72.76 14.54 -36.05
CA TYR A 4 -72.09 13.37 -35.47
C TYR A 4 -70.60 13.30 -35.84
N ILE A 5 -70.26 13.74 -37.05
CA ILE A 5 -68.87 13.82 -37.52
C ILE A 5 -68.13 14.92 -36.75
N SER A 6 -68.74 16.10 -36.55
CA SER A 6 -68.11 17.17 -35.75
C SER A 6 -67.91 16.80 -34.29
N THR A 7 -68.84 16.09 -33.65
CA THR A 7 -68.70 15.65 -32.26
C THR A 7 -67.58 14.62 -32.10
N GLN A 8 -67.45 13.66 -33.03
CA GLN A 8 -66.36 12.69 -33.01
C GLN A 8 -65.00 13.36 -33.24
N SER A 9 -64.92 14.35 -34.14
CA SER A 9 -63.72 15.14 -34.39
C SER A 9 -63.29 15.95 -33.16
N ILE A 10 -64.24 16.58 -32.47
CA ILE A 10 -63.98 17.37 -31.25
C ILE A 10 -63.53 16.46 -30.11
N SER A 11 -64.18 15.31 -29.91
CA SER A 11 -63.79 14.34 -28.88
C SER A 11 -62.39 13.75 -29.14
N SER A 12 -62.09 13.42 -30.40
CA SER A 12 -60.78 12.90 -30.79
C SER A 12 -59.68 13.96 -30.64
N ALA A 13 -59.97 15.22 -30.97
CA ALA A 13 -59.05 16.35 -30.74
C ALA A 13 -58.79 16.60 -29.25
N MET A 14 -59.81 16.48 -28.40
CA MET A 14 -59.68 16.61 -26.95
C MET A 14 -58.86 15.45 -26.37
N CYS A 15 -59.07 14.22 -26.84
CA CYS A 15 -58.30 13.05 -26.43
C CYS A 15 -56.82 13.17 -26.84
N GLN A 16 -56.54 13.65 -28.06
CA GLN A 16 -55.17 13.96 -28.50
C GLN A 16 -54.51 15.06 -27.67
N SER A 17 -55.26 16.09 -27.26
CA SER A 17 -54.76 17.14 -26.36
C SER A 17 -54.37 16.57 -25.00
N ILE A 18 -55.20 15.69 -24.42
CA ILE A 18 -54.91 15.03 -23.13
C ILE A 18 -53.67 14.13 -23.23
N LEU A 19 -53.54 13.34 -24.29
CA LEU A 19 -52.36 12.48 -24.50
C LEU A 19 -51.08 13.31 -24.67
N ARG A 20 -51.15 14.47 -25.33
CA ARG A 20 -50.02 15.42 -25.42
C ARG A 20 -49.66 16.00 -24.06
N MET A 21 -50.65 16.49 -23.30
CA MET A 21 -50.40 17.04 -21.95
C MET A 21 -49.80 15.99 -21.00
N GLN A 22 -50.19 14.72 -21.10
CA GLN A 22 -49.58 13.65 -20.32
C GLN A 22 -48.11 13.39 -20.70
N THR A 23 -47.80 13.46 -22.00
CA THR A 23 -46.43 13.28 -22.49
C THR A 23 -45.53 14.47 -22.09
N GLU A 24 -46.04 15.70 -22.21
CA GLU A 24 -45.34 16.91 -21.76
C GLU A 24 -45.14 16.93 -20.25
N LEU A 25 -46.12 16.50 -19.46
CA LEU A 25 -45.99 16.42 -18.01
C LEU A 25 -44.90 15.41 -17.61
N ALA A 26 -44.89 14.22 -18.22
CA ALA A 26 -43.87 13.21 -17.95
C ALA A 26 -42.45 13.69 -18.33
N ALA A 27 -42.33 14.43 -19.44
CA ALA A 27 -41.07 15.07 -19.82
C ALA A 27 -40.66 16.12 -18.78
N CYS A 28 -41.56 17.02 -18.39
CA CYS A 28 -41.29 18.06 -17.40
C CYS A 28 -40.91 17.48 -16.03
N GLU A 29 -41.55 16.39 -15.60
CA GLU A 29 -41.18 15.65 -14.40
C GLU A 29 -39.75 15.08 -14.48
N ALA A 30 -39.37 14.51 -15.64
CA ALA A 30 -38.01 14.06 -15.89
C ALA A 30 -37.00 15.22 -15.91
N GLU A 31 -37.37 16.36 -16.48
CA GLU A 31 -36.52 17.56 -16.54
C GLU A 31 -36.30 18.17 -15.16
N VAL A 32 -37.35 18.25 -14.34
CA VAL A 32 -37.26 18.73 -12.95
C VAL A 32 -36.44 17.77 -12.09
N SER A 33 -36.57 16.46 -12.31
CA SER A 33 -35.82 15.45 -11.57
C SER A 33 -34.32 15.43 -11.91
N THR A 34 -33.98 15.61 -13.18
CA THR A 34 -32.60 15.46 -13.67
C THR A 34 -31.88 16.80 -13.85
N GLY A 35 -32.62 17.91 -13.86
CA GLY A 35 -32.11 19.25 -14.17
C GLY A 35 -31.72 19.44 -15.64
N ASN A 36 -32.03 18.48 -16.52
CA ASN A 36 -31.66 18.51 -17.94
C ASN A 36 -32.90 18.31 -18.81
N TYR A 37 -32.90 18.86 -20.03
CA TYR A 37 -33.99 18.63 -21.00
C TYR A 37 -34.20 17.14 -21.28
N ALA A 38 -35.46 16.70 -21.37
CA ALA A 38 -35.82 15.30 -21.59
C ALA A 38 -35.46 14.84 -23.02
N ASP A 39 -35.44 15.78 -23.98
CA ASP A 39 -34.95 15.54 -25.34
C ASP A 39 -34.02 16.69 -25.79
N ILE A 40 -32.73 16.49 -25.53
CA ILE A 40 -31.66 17.47 -25.84
C ILE A 40 -31.47 17.60 -27.36
N GLY A 41 -31.79 16.57 -28.15
CA GLY A 41 -31.63 16.56 -29.60
C GLY A 41 -32.70 17.39 -30.31
N GLN A 42 -33.93 17.39 -29.79
CA GLN A 42 -35.04 18.16 -30.35
C GLN A 42 -35.00 19.65 -29.96
N THR A 43 -34.49 19.97 -28.78
CA THR A 43 -34.51 21.34 -28.22
C THR A 43 -33.28 22.18 -28.55
N LEU A 44 -32.08 21.57 -28.58
CA LEU A 44 -30.80 22.28 -28.78
C LEU A 44 -30.20 22.13 -30.19
N GLY A 45 -30.67 21.16 -30.98
CA GLY A 45 -30.25 20.95 -32.37
C GLY A 45 -28.73 20.80 -32.55
N ALA A 46 -28.08 21.78 -33.17
CA ALA A 46 -26.62 21.74 -33.40
C ALA A 46 -25.79 21.88 -32.11
N GLN A 47 -26.34 22.48 -31.05
CA GLN A 47 -25.66 22.66 -29.76
C GLN A 47 -25.67 21.40 -28.89
N THR A 48 -26.47 20.38 -29.25
CA THR A 48 -26.52 19.09 -28.55
C THR A 48 -25.15 18.41 -28.51
N GLY A 49 -24.35 18.54 -29.58
CA GLY A 49 -22.99 18.00 -29.61
C GLY A 49 -22.05 18.67 -28.60
N GLU A 50 -22.18 19.98 -28.41
CA GLU A 50 -21.42 20.73 -27.39
C GLU A 50 -21.88 20.35 -25.98
N ASN A 51 -23.19 20.22 -25.74
CA ASN A 51 -23.74 19.81 -24.46
C ASN A 51 -23.29 18.39 -24.05
N VAL A 52 -23.37 17.42 -24.97
CA VAL A 52 -22.87 16.05 -24.74
C VAL A 52 -21.37 16.04 -24.47
N SER A 53 -20.60 16.86 -25.20
CA SER A 53 -19.17 17.04 -24.95
C SER A 53 -18.90 17.59 -23.53
N LEU A 54 -19.67 18.58 -23.07
CA LEU A 54 -19.55 19.14 -21.72
C LEU A 54 -19.92 18.11 -20.63
N GLN A 55 -20.94 17.28 -20.86
CA GLN A 55 -21.30 16.19 -19.95
C GLN A 55 -20.19 15.13 -19.87
N ALA A 56 -19.59 14.75 -21.00
CA ALA A 56 -18.46 13.84 -21.03
C ALA A 56 -17.23 14.42 -20.29
N GLN A 57 -16.95 15.72 -20.48
CA GLN A 57 -15.91 16.43 -19.73
C GLN A 57 -16.20 16.46 -18.23
N ASN A 58 -17.46 16.70 -17.83
CA ASN A 58 -17.85 16.70 -16.42
C ASN A 58 -17.67 15.29 -15.80
N SER A 59 -18.09 14.23 -16.49
CA SER A 59 -17.88 12.84 -16.05
C SER A 59 -16.38 12.50 -15.91
N LEU A 60 -15.54 12.98 -16.83
CA LEU A 60 -14.09 12.84 -16.73
C LEU A 60 -13.53 13.58 -15.51
N LEU A 61 -13.94 14.83 -15.28
CA LEU A 61 -13.52 15.62 -14.11
C LEU A 61 -13.96 14.96 -12.80
N GLN A 62 -15.16 14.39 -12.75
CA GLN A 62 -15.63 13.63 -11.60
C GLN A 62 -14.76 12.40 -11.35
N THR A 63 -14.45 11.63 -12.40
CA THR A 63 -13.57 10.46 -12.30
C THR A 63 -12.17 10.83 -11.81
N ILE A 64 -11.61 11.95 -12.30
CA ILE A 64 -10.33 12.49 -11.82
C ILE A 64 -10.43 12.86 -10.34
N THR A 65 -11.53 13.50 -9.93
CA THR A 65 -11.76 13.88 -8.53
C THR A 65 -11.83 12.65 -7.62
N ASP A 66 -12.55 11.60 -8.02
CA ASP A 66 -12.68 10.36 -7.25
C ASP A 66 -11.34 9.62 -7.15
N THR A 67 -10.56 9.63 -8.24
CA THR A 67 -9.20 9.08 -8.25
C THR A 67 -8.29 9.85 -7.29
N ASN A 68 -8.34 11.19 -7.33
CA ASN A 68 -7.58 12.04 -6.42
C ASN A 68 -7.99 11.82 -4.96
N GLN A 69 -9.28 11.62 -4.67
CA GLN A 69 -9.78 11.32 -3.33
C GLN A 69 -9.24 9.98 -2.82
N THR A 70 -9.16 8.97 -3.69
CA THR A 70 -8.56 7.67 -3.36
C THR A 70 -7.08 7.82 -3.04
N VAL A 71 -6.34 8.59 -3.86
CA VAL A 71 -4.92 8.90 -3.63
C VAL A 71 -4.74 9.65 -2.31
N ALA A 72 -5.54 10.67 -2.02
CA ALA A 72 -5.48 11.42 -0.77
C ALA A 72 -5.74 10.52 0.45
N THR A 73 -6.69 9.59 0.34
CA THR A 73 -7.00 8.61 1.38
C THR A 73 -5.83 7.67 1.67
N ARG A 74 -4.97 7.36 0.68
CA ARG A 74 -3.74 6.59 0.89
C ARG A 74 -2.56 7.46 1.36
N LEU A 75 -2.46 8.69 0.84
CA LEU A 75 -1.35 9.59 1.12
C LEU A 75 -1.36 10.08 2.57
N SER A 76 -2.52 10.47 3.09
CA SER A 76 -2.64 11.01 4.45
C SER A 76 -2.15 10.03 5.54
N PRO A 77 -2.55 8.75 5.54
CA PRO A 77 -1.97 7.74 6.42
C PRO A 77 -0.46 7.55 6.18
N THR A 78 -0.02 7.54 4.92
CA THR A 78 1.40 7.39 4.57
C THR A 78 2.23 8.53 5.17
N GLU A 79 1.78 9.79 5.06
CA GLU A 79 2.45 10.95 5.65
C GLU A 79 2.49 10.89 7.17
N THR A 80 1.39 10.48 7.80
CA THR A 80 1.32 10.30 9.26
C THR A 80 2.33 9.27 9.73
N ILE A 81 2.40 8.13 9.04
CA ILE A 81 3.31 7.05 9.38
C ILE A 81 4.76 7.47 9.14
N LEU A 82 5.09 8.10 8.02
CA LEU A 82 6.44 8.63 7.76
C LEU A 82 6.84 9.69 8.81
N GLY A 83 5.87 10.48 9.29
CA GLY A 83 6.05 11.40 10.42
C GLY A 83 6.44 10.68 11.71
N ASN A 84 5.73 9.59 12.03
CA ASN A 84 6.02 8.75 13.20
C ASN A 84 7.37 8.04 13.06
N LEU A 85 7.69 7.49 11.89
CA LEU A 85 8.97 6.86 11.60
C LEU A 85 10.14 7.83 11.81
N ARG A 86 10.00 9.08 11.36
CA ARG A 86 11.00 10.12 11.60
C ARG A 86 11.17 10.43 13.09
N THR A 87 10.08 10.45 13.86
CA THR A 87 10.13 10.66 15.31
C THR A 87 10.83 9.48 15.99
N ASN A 88 10.47 8.24 15.65
CA ASN A 88 11.10 7.04 16.20
C ASN A 88 12.60 6.99 15.87
N ALA A 89 13.01 7.36 14.65
CA ALA A 89 14.43 7.45 14.27
C ALA A 89 15.21 8.49 15.11
N ARG A 90 14.57 9.61 15.48
CA ARG A 90 15.17 10.61 16.39
C ARG A 90 15.30 10.09 17.82
N ILE A 91 14.29 9.37 18.32
CA ILE A 91 14.34 8.75 19.65
C ILE A 91 15.49 7.74 19.68
N PHE A 92 15.57 6.87 18.67
CA PHE A 92 16.65 5.90 18.52
C PHE A 92 18.04 6.55 18.49
N SER A 93 18.21 7.66 17.76
CA SER A 93 19.48 8.41 17.72
C SER A 93 19.82 9.01 19.10
N THR A 94 18.82 9.57 19.79
CA THR A 94 18.98 10.12 21.15
C THR A 94 19.38 9.05 22.17
N LEU A 95 18.86 7.82 22.03
CA LEU A 95 19.22 6.68 22.87
C LEU A 95 20.68 6.23 22.68
N LEU A 96 21.18 6.26 21.44
CA LEU A 96 22.57 5.97 21.13
C LEU A 96 23.52 7.01 21.73
N GLU A 97 23.13 8.29 21.70
CA GLU A 97 23.91 9.40 22.24
C GLU A 97 23.96 9.41 23.79
N ASN A 98 22.92 8.89 24.47
CA ASN A 98 22.81 8.89 25.94
C ASN A 98 23.43 7.66 26.64
N ASN A 99 24.20 6.82 25.93
CA ASN A 99 24.76 5.56 26.48
C ASN A 99 25.90 5.72 27.52
N GLY A 100 26.20 6.95 27.96
CA GLY A 100 27.39 7.27 28.77
C GLY A 100 27.45 6.70 30.19
N SER A 101 26.38 6.07 30.71
CA SER A 101 26.35 5.51 32.07
C SER A 101 25.70 4.13 32.11
N THR A 102 26.46 3.12 32.56
CA THR A 102 26.05 1.70 32.71
C THR A 102 24.80 1.46 33.56
N SER A 103 24.38 2.43 34.37
CA SER A 103 23.15 2.35 35.19
C SER A 103 21.86 2.39 34.37
N ASN A 104 21.91 2.75 33.09
CA ASN A 104 20.71 2.90 32.25
C ASN A 104 20.48 1.75 31.26
N ALA A 105 21.27 0.66 31.31
CA ALA A 105 21.21 -0.40 30.29
C ALA A 105 19.83 -1.07 30.16
N SER A 106 19.13 -1.32 31.28
CA SER A 106 17.78 -1.91 31.27
C SER A 106 16.72 -0.93 30.74
N ALA A 107 16.86 0.37 31.04
CA ALA A 107 15.98 1.41 30.51
C ALA A 107 16.19 1.59 29.00
N ILE A 108 17.45 1.63 28.54
CA ILE A 108 17.81 1.71 27.13
C ILE A 108 17.28 0.49 26.37
N GLN A 109 17.39 -0.72 26.94
CA GLN A 109 16.83 -1.92 26.36
C GLN A 109 15.30 -1.85 26.25
N ALA A 110 14.61 -1.40 27.29
CA ALA A 110 13.15 -1.27 27.29
C ALA A 110 12.67 -0.23 26.27
N THR A 111 13.33 0.93 26.18
CA THR A 111 12.98 1.95 25.18
C THR A 111 13.29 1.46 23.77
N GLY A 112 14.46 0.86 23.52
CA GLY A 112 14.79 0.31 22.21
C GLY A 112 13.84 -0.81 21.77
N GLN A 113 13.33 -1.62 22.71
CA GLN A 113 12.28 -2.59 22.43
C GLN A 113 10.97 -1.92 22.02
N SER A 114 10.52 -0.89 22.75
CA SER A 114 9.31 -0.14 22.42
C SER A 114 9.43 0.52 21.04
N ASP A 115 10.55 1.21 20.78
CA ASP A 115 10.79 1.91 19.51
C ASP A 115 10.77 0.95 18.32
N LEU A 116 11.35 -0.24 18.47
CA LEU A 116 11.32 -1.28 17.44
C LEU A 116 9.90 -1.81 17.22
N GLN A 117 9.13 -2.03 18.29
CA GLN A 117 7.73 -2.45 18.18
C GLN A 117 6.87 -1.39 17.50
N ASP A 118 7.09 -0.11 17.80
CA ASP A 118 6.39 1.02 17.18
C ASP A 118 6.77 1.17 15.70
N LEU A 119 8.05 0.97 15.36
CA LEU A 119 8.54 0.92 13.99
C LEU A 119 7.86 -0.22 13.19
N ILE A 120 7.86 -1.44 13.73
CA ILE A 120 7.23 -2.61 13.12
C ILE A 120 5.73 -2.36 12.94
N SER A 121 5.05 -1.82 13.95
CA SER A 121 3.62 -1.51 13.89
C SER A 121 3.30 -0.45 12.84
N SER A 122 4.13 0.59 12.75
CA SER A 122 4.01 1.67 11.77
C SER A 122 4.16 1.14 10.34
N LEU A 123 5.16 0.31 10.07
CA LEU A 123 5.40 -0.29 8.76
C LEU A 123 4.32 -1.31 8.35
N ASN A 124 3.66 -1.93 9.34
CA ASN A 124 2.55 -2.85 9.15
C ASN A 124 1.18 -2.17 9.19
N SER A 125 1.11 -0.86 8.98
CA SER A 125 -0.18 -0.17 8.90
C SER A 125 -0.96 -0.59 7.65
N SER A 126 -2.26 -0.81 7.83
CA SER A 126 -3.19 -1.19 6.76
C SER A 126 -4.32 -0.17 6.60
N LEU A 127 -4.83 -0.08 5.38
CA LEU A 127 -5.99 0.71 5.01
C LEU A 127 -6.98 -0.22 4.31
N ASN A 128 -8.18 -0.36 4.87
CA ASN A 128 -9.23 -1.26 4.36
C ASN A 128 -8.78 -2.74 4.23
N GLY A 129 -7.82 -3.18 5.06
CA GLY A 129 -7.26 -4.54 5.02
C GLY A 129 -6.04 -4.71 4.12
N ASP A 130 -5.69 -3.70 3.31
CA ASP A 130 -4.48 -3.70 2.49
C ASP A 130 -3.34 -2.96 3.19
N TYR A 131 -2.17 -3.58 3.27
CA TYR A 131 -0.98 -2.96 3.84
C TYR A 131 -0.43 -1.84 2.93
N ILE A 132 -0.22 -0.66 3.50
CA ILE A 132 0.23 0.54 2.75
C ILE A 132 1.64 0.36 2.21
N PHE A 133 2.52 -0.29 3.00
CA PHE A 133 3.92 -0.53 2.67
C PHE A 133 4.21 -1.93 2.12
N GLY A 134 3.18 -2.71 1.77
CA GLY A 134 3.33 -4.05 1.17
C GLY A 134 3.75 -4.04 -0.31
N GLY A 135 3.88 -2.86 -0.93
CA GLY A 135 4.22 -2.74 -2.34
C GLY A 135 3.14 -3.39 -3.22
N THR A 136 3.54 -4.36 -4.03
CA THR A 136 2.62 -5.16 -4.86
C THR A 136 1.91 -6.27 -4.10
N ASN A 137 2.38 -6.63 -2.90
CA ASN A 137 1.82 -7.69 -2.06
C ASN A 137 1.09 -7.07 -0.85
N THR A 138 -0.04 -6.41 -1.10
CA THR A 138 -0.79 -5.68 -0.07
C THR A 138 -1.60 -6.57 0.88
N GLY A 139 -1.80 -7.84 0.53
CA GLY A 139 -2.59 -8.79 1.32
C GLY A 139 -1.83 -9.47 2.47
N GLU A 140 -0.51 -9.32 2.53
CA GLU A 140 0.34 -9.95 3.56
C GLU A 140 1.11 -8.88 4.34
N GLN A 141 1.36 -9.17 5.62
CA GLN A 141 2.08 -8.27 6.50
C GLN A 141 3.50 -8.01 5.96
N PRO A 142 3.90 -6.74 5.71
CA PRO A 142 5.19 -6.43 5.11
C PRO A 142 6.39 -6.78 5.99
N ILE A 143 6.26 -6.61 7.31
CA ILE A 143 7.34 -6.81 8.28
C ILE A 143 6.91 -7.83 9.33
N THR A 144 7.63 -8.95 9.41
CA THR A 144 7.45 -9.93 10.49
C THR A 144 7.83 -9.33 11.85
N ASP A 145 6.98 -9.54 12.85
CA ASP A 145 7.26 -9.14 14.23
C ASP A 145 8.50 -9.85 14.78
N TYR A 146 9.46 -9.07 15.28
CA TYR A 146 10.70 -9.56 15.90
C TYR A 146 10.47 -10.34 17.19
N TYR A 147 9.39 -10.02 17.91
CA TYR A 147 9.08 -10.64 19.20
C TYR A 147 8.13 -11.83 19.09
N ALA A 148 7.64 -12.13 17.88
CA ALA A 148 6.82 -13.29 17.63
C ALA A 148 7.56 -14.59 17.96
N THR A 149 6.80 -15.61 18.32
CA THR A 149 7.32 -16.97 18.55
C THR A 149 7.98 -17.48 17.26
N SER A 150 9.26 -17.85 17.34
CA SER A 150 10.05 -18.35 16.20
C SER A 150 10.27 -17.36 15.06
N ALA A 151 10.33 -16.06 15.35
CA ALA A 151 10.59 -15.03 14.34
C ALA A 151 11.96 -15.23 13.62
N PRO A 152 11.99 -15.34 12.27
CA PRO A 152 13.22 -15.58 11.52
C PRO A 152 14.28 -14.48 11.71
N ASN A 153 13.85 -13.23 11.78
CA ASN A 153 14.71 -12.06 12.04
C ASN A 153 15.41 -12.15 13.41
N LYS A 154 14.72 -12.54 14.48
CA LYS A 154 15.31 -12.78 15.79
C LYS A 154 16.27 -13.96 15.79
N SER A 155 15.91 -15.04 15.08
CA SER A 155 16.79 -16.21 14.92
C SER A 155 18.10 -15.83 14.23
N ALA A 156 18.05 -15.00 13.18
CA ALA A 156 19.23 -14.53 12.46
C ALA A 156 20.18 -13.72 13.36
N VAL A 157 19.64 -12.79 14.17
CA VAL A 157 20.43 -12.01 15.15
C VAL A 157 21.04 -12.92 16.22
N ASN A 158 20.28 -13.88 16.74
CA ASN A 158 20.79 -14.84 17.73
C ASN A 158 21.92 -15.69 17.15
N ASN A 159 21.79 -16.15 15.91
CA ASN A 159 22.80 -16.97 15.25
C ASN A 159 24.07 -16.17 14.92
N ALA A 160 23.92 -14.91 14.45
CA ALA A 160 25.05 -14.02 14.22
C ALA A 160 25.84 -13.77 15.51
N PHE A 161 25.13 -13.51 16.62
CA PHE A 161 25.75 -13.32 17.93
C PHE A 161 26.46 -14.59 18.42
N LEU A 162 25.80 -15.75 18.31
CA LEU A 162 26.38 -17.03 18.69
C LEU A 162 27.63 -17.36 17.87
N THR A 163 27.63 -17.05 16.58
CA THR A 163 28.78 -17.25 15.68
C THR A 163 29.95 -16.34 16.05
N ALA A 164 29.68 -15.10 16.43
CA ALA A 164 30.72 -14.13 16.77
C ALA A 164 31.37 -14.39 18.14
N PHE A 165 30.58 -14.82 19.13
CA PHE A 165 31.06 -14.91 20.53
C PHE A 165 31.09 -16.34 21.09
N GLY A 166 30.58 -17.34 20.35
CA GLY A 166 30.50 -18.73 20.82
C GLY A 166 29.53 -18.95 21.98
N MET A 167 28.67 -17.99 22.29
CA MET A 167 27.74 -18.01 23.42
C MET A 167 26.39 -17.36 23.08
N SER A 168 25.34 -17.72 23.81
CA SER A 168 24.03 -17.09 23.67
C SER A 168 23.98 -15.70 24.32
N GLN A 169 23.08 -14.84 23.85
CA GLN A 169 22.85 -13.50 24.43
C GLN A 169 22.36 -13.54 25.89
N THR A 170 21.86 -14.69 26.36
CA THR A 170 21.39 -14.92 27.72
C THR A 170 22.49 -15.43 28.67
N ASN A 171 23.69 -15.71 28.14
CA ASN A 171 24.80 -16.24 28.94
C ASN A 171 25.39 -15.13 29.83
N ALA A 172 25.66 -15.43 31.11
CA ALA A 172 26.24 -14.47 32.06
C ALA A 172 27.59 -13.90 31.60
N GLY A 173 28.36 -14.65 30.82
CA GLY A 173 29.65 -14.22 30.27
C GLY A 173 29.54 -13.14 29.18
N VAL A 174 28.34 -12.77 28.72
CA VAL A 174 28.14 -11.62 27.81
C VAL A 174 28.69 -10.32 28.41
N SER A 175 28.62 -10.17 29.74
CA SER A 175 29.20 -9.04 30.48
C SER A 175 30.72 -8.90 30.34
N THR A 176 31.42 -9.94 29.86
CA THR A 176 32.87 -9.94 29.68
C THR A 176 33.31 -9.52 28.27
N ILE A 177 32.37 -9.32 27.34
CA ILE A 177 32.66 -8.87 25.98
C ILE A 177 33.16 -7.43 26.04
N SER A 178 34.35 -7.18 25.48
CA SER A 178 34.92 -5.84 25.41
C SER A 178 34.14 -4.95 24.43
N GLY A 179 34.13 -3.64 24.69
CA GLY A 179 33.49 -2.67 23.78
C GLY A 179 34.05 -2.73 22.36
N VAL A 180 35.35 -2.98 22.19
CA VAL A 180 36.00 -3.14 20.88
C VAL A 180 35.47 -4.37 20.13
N ASN A 181 35.30 -5.49 20.83
CA ASN A 181 34.74 -6.71 20.22
C ASN A 181 33.26 -6.53 19.87
N MET A 182 32.50 -5.81 20.70
CA MET A 182 31.11 -5.48 20.40
C MET A 182 30.99 -4.55 19.19
N GLN A 183 31.83 -3.52 19.10
CA GLN A 183 31.87 -2.61 17.95
C GLN A 183 32.21 -3.37 16.67
N ASN A 184 33.21 -4.27 16.70
CA ASN A 184 33.56 -5.10 15.56
C ASN A 184 32.40 -6.01 15.11
N PHE A 185 31.65 -6.60 16.07
CA PHE A 185 30.45 -7.35 15.77
C PHE A 185 29.38 -6.50 15.08
N LEU A 186 29.11 -5.29 15.61
CA LEU A 186 28.11 -4.37 15.06
C LEU A 186 28.45 -3.93 13.63
N ASP A 187 29.72 -3.58 13.39
CA ASP A 187 30.16 -3.04 12.11
C ASP A 187 30.29 -4.11 11.00
N ASN A 188 30.54 -5.36 11.37
CA ASN A 188 30.76 -6.45 10.41
C ASN A 188 29.61 -7.46 10.40
N GLN A 189 29.53 -8.32 11.41
CA GLN A 189 28.62 -9.48 11.41
C GLN A 189 27.14 -9.07 11.51
N PHE A 190 26.83 -8.04 12.31
CA PHE A 190 25.47 -7.53 12.46
C PHE A 190 25.04 -6.70 11.25
N ALA A 191 25.92 -5.82 10.74
CA ALA A 191 25.64 -5.02 9.55
C ALA A 191 25.28 -5.88 8.33
N LEU A 192 25.91 -7.06 8.18
CA LEU A 192 25.59 -8.03 7.12
C LEU A 192 24.14 -8.54 7.17
N LEU A 193 23.47 -8.53 8.33
CA LEU A 193 22.06 -8.95 8.42
C LEU A 193 21.10 -7.99 7.70
N PHE A 194 21.51 -6.73 7.52
CA PHE A 194 20.73 -5.70 6.82
C PHE A 194 21.13 -5.55 5.36
N GLN A 195 22.26 -6.15 4.97
CA GLN A 195 22.75 -6.20 3.60
C GLN A 195 22.31 -7.54 3.01
N SER A 196 21.07 -7.61 2.54
CA SER A 196 20.36 -8.87 2.25
C SER A 196 21.27 -9.98 1.69
N THR A 197 21.27 -11.13 2.37
CA THR A 197 21.85 -12.38 1.87
C THR A 197 21.21 -12.77 0.55
N VAL A 198 19.95 -12.39 0.29
CA VAL A 198 19.28 -12.63 -1.00
C VAL A 198 19.95 -11.85 -2.13
N PHE A 199 20.29 -10.57 -1.98
CA PHE A 199 20.97 -9.82 -3.04
C PHE A 199 22.40 -10.32 -3.25
N GLN A 200 23.10 -10.74 -2.19
CA GLN A 200 24.41 -11.39 -2.32
C GLN A 200 24.32 -12.79 -2.93
N GLN A 201 23.31 -13.59 -2.59
CA GLN A 201 23.07 -14.93 -3.16
C GLN A 201 22.59 -14.83 -4.61
N LEU A 202 21.75 -13.85 -4.94
CA LEU A 202 21.34 -13.58 -6.31
C LEU A 202 22.52 -13.06 -7.12
N ALA A 203 23.31 -12.12 -6.58
CA ALA A 203 24.52 -11.64 -7.24
C ALA A 203 25.56 -12.77 -7.41
N GLN A 204 25.76 -13.63 -6.41
CA GLN A 204 26.62 -14.81 -6.48
C GLN A 204 26.08 -15.85 -7.46
N ALA A 205 24.76 -16.07 -7.51
CA ALA A 205 24.12 -16.93 -8.50
C ALA A 205 24.31 -16.38 -9.92
N TYR A 206 24.10 -15.08 -10.13
CA TYR A 206 24.30 -14.43 -11.42
C TYR A 206 25.77 -14.41 -11.84
N THR A 207 26.72 -14.19 -10.92
CA THR A 207 28.16 -14.28 -11.24
C THR A 207 28.58 -15.73 -11.49
N MET A 208 28.07 -16.71 -10.74
CA MET A 208 28.35 -18.13 -10.99
C MET A 208 27.78 -18.61 -12.34
N VAL A 209 26.59 -18.16 -12.74
CA VAL A 209 26.01 -18.47 -14.06
C VAL A 209 26.78 -17.77 -15.18
N ALA A 210 27.25 -16.54 -14.95
CA ALA A 210 28.09 -15.80 -15.90
C ALA A 210 29.50 -16.39 -16.06
N ASP A 211 30.06 -16.97 -14.99
CA ASP A 211 31.44 -17.49 -14.96
C ASP A 211 31.52 -18.98 -15.37
N LEU A 212 30.52 -19.81 -15.05
CA LEU A 212 30.53 -21.24 -15.41
C LEU A 212 29.95 -21.54 -16.80
N GLY A 213 29.13 -20.64 -17.36
CA GLY A 213 28.34 -20.92 -18.56
C GLY A 213 27.31 -22.03 -18.31
N THR A 214 26.11 -21.88 -18.86
CA THR A 214 24.97 -22.80 -18.65
C THR A 214 25.18 -24.24 -19.16
N GLN A 215 26.36 -24.56 -19.71
CA GLN A 215 26.66 -25.86 -20.33
C GLN A 215 27.19 -26.93 -19.35
N ASN A 216 27.61 -26.54 -18.13
CA ASN A 216 28.18 -27.47 -17.13
C ASN A 216 27.30 -27.68 -15.87
N LEU A 217 26.12 -27.06 -15.80
CA LEU A 217 25.23 -27.17 -14.64
C LEU A 217 24.26 -28.35 -14.82
N SER A 218 24.23 -29.27 -13.86
CA SER A 218 23.22 -30.34 -13.81
C SER A 218 21.82 -29.74 -13.57
N SER A 219 20.76 -30.39 -14.06
CA SER A 219 19.38 -29.92 -13.88
C SER A 219 18.97 -29.68 -12.42
N SER A 220 19.59 -30.42 -11.49
CA SER A 220 19.44 -30.23 -10.03
C SER A 220 20.10 -28.95 -9.51
N ALA A 221 21.25 -28.55 -10.06
CA ALA A 221 21.94 -27.32 -9.69
C ALA A 221 21.21 -26.08 -10.22
N TYR A 222 20.62 -26.16 -11.40
CA TYR A 222 19.79 -25.09 -11.97
C TYR A 222 18.52 -24.84 -11.14
N GLN A 223 17.86 -25.90 -10.65
CA GLN A 223 16.68 -25.76 -9.77
C GLN A 223 17.02 -25.13 -8.41
N ALA A 224 18.19 -25.40 -7.83
CA ALA A 224 18.60 -24.78 -6.57
C ALA A 224 18.87 -23.27 -6.70
N VAL A 225 19.32 -22.82 -7.88
CA VAL A 225 19.64 -21.41 -8.17
C VAL A 225 18.40 -20.61 -8.62
N ALA A 226 17.45 -21.24 -9.30
CA ALA A 226 16.26 -20.58 -9.84
C ALA A 226 15.10 -20.44 -8.84
N VAL A 227 15.14 -21.13 -7.70
CA VAL A 227 14.08 -21.02 -6.67
C VAL A 227 14.45 -19.90 -5.70
N PRO A 228 13.76 -18.73 -5.75
CA PRO A 228 13.94 -17.72 -4.72
C PRO A 228 13.53 -18.34 -3.38
N HIS A 229 14.51 -18.50 -2.48
CA HIS A 229 14.21 -18.84 -1.09
C HIS A 229 13.40 -17.70 -0.50
N ARG A 230 12.09 -17.95 -0.37
CA ARG A 230 11.15 -17.02 0.25
C ARG A 230 11.53 -16.84 1.71
N VAL A 231 12.06 -15.67 2.05
CA VAL A 231 12.05 -15.16 3.42
C VAL A 231 11.65 -13.69 3.34
N PHE A 232 10.35 -13.48 3.15
CA PHE A 232 9.61 -12.40 3.78
C PHE A 232 8.51 -13.10 4.57
#